data_AF-A0A0R1QGS7-F1
#
_entry.id   AF-A0A0R1QGS7-F1
#
_cell.length_a   1.000
_cell.length_b   1.000
_cell.length_c   1.000
_cell.angle_alpha   90.00
_cell.angle_beta   90.00
_cell.angle_gamma   90.00
#
_symmetry.space_group_name_H-M   'P 1'
#
loop_
_entity.id
_entity.type
_entity.pdbx_description
1 polymer ?
#
loop_
_entity_poly.entity_id
_entity_poly.type
_entity_poly.pdbx_seq_one_letter_code
_entity_poly.pdbx_strand_id
1 'polypeptide(L)'
;MNHVDNGIDREPAVDYLSVNTNEWKQADHFPPSDATPTTWYLDPETAGLGETLGADGAQTFDYDPKQPTPQLISVSDNEFETPNDYAEVEKGSDVTSFTSAPVTEPMTITGWFDVDFYASSSAVNTDWAVRVVDVTPDGHSINIADMIMNAMHRDGLKTAKPLVPGEIYKFHIQTQKTSYKLLPGHALRIDFASAMAGMTFPNSNLAAGYDSKETVIAHQSIYGGKNYPSAVHFHVE
;
A
#
# COMPACT_ATOMS: atom_id res chain seq x y z
N MET A 1 -30.42 9.83 -19.82
CA MET A 1 -31.22 10.76 -18.98
C MET A 1 -32.49 11.31 -19.67
N ASN A 2 -33.09 10.63 -20.66
CA ASN A 2 -34.27 11.14 -21.42
C ASN A 2 -35.59 10.43 -21.08
N HIS A 3 -35.74 9.85 -19.88
CA HIS A 3 -36.88 8.98 -19.53
C HIS A 3 -37.09 7.81 -20.52
N VAL A 4 -36.02 7.43 -21.23
CA VAL A 4 -36.00 6.28 -22.13
C VAL A 4 -35.62 5.07 -21.28
N ASP A 5 -36.45 4.04 -21.31
CA ASP A 5 -36.09 2.72 -20.77
C ASP A 5 -34.97 2.14 -21.63
N ASN A 6 -33.73 2.27 -21.16
CA ASN A 6 -32.54 1.68 -21.76
C ASN A 6 -32.03 0.48 -20.97
N GLY A 7 -32.78 0.02 -19.96
CA GLY A 7 -32.43 -1.14 -19.12
C GLY A 7 -31.30 -0.99 -18.13
N ILE A 8 -30.69 0.19 -18.01
CA ILE A 8 -29.56 0.40 -17.09
C ILE A 8 -29.92 0.12 -15.63
N ASP A 9 -31.17 0.38 -15.23
CA ASP A 9 -31.65 0.12 -13.86
C ASP A 9 -31.86 -1.38 -13.55
N ARG A 10 -31.62 -2.27 -14.53
CA ARG A 10 -31.72 -3.73 -14.40
C ARG A 10 -30.37 -4.44 -14.43
N GLU A 11 -29.29 -3.72 -14.68
CA GLU A 11 -27.93 -4.26 -14.69
C GLU A 11 -27.32 -4.16 -13.29
N PRO A 12 -26.34 -5.02 -12.94
CA PRO A 12 -25.59 -4.89 -11.70
C PRO A 12 -24.92 -3.51 -11.59
N ALA A 13 -24.76 -3.01 -10.37
CA ALA A 13 -24.24 -1.65 -10.14
C ALA A 13 -22.75 -1.48 -10.50
N VAL A 14 -22.02 -2.58 -10.67
CA VAL A 14 -20.56 -2.60 -10.83
C VAL A 14 -20.18 -3.58 -11.93
N ASP A 15 -19.41 -3.10 -12.91
CA ASP A 15 -18.63 -3.91 -13.83
C ASP A 15 -17.15 -3.73 -13.52
N TYR A 16 -16.38 -4.82 -13.44
CA TYR A 16 -14.95 -4.78 -13.16
C TYR A 16 -14.20 -5.88 -13.90
N LEU A 17 -12.92 -5.63 -14.19
CA LEU A 17 -12.02 -6.56 -14.86
C LEU A 17 -11.06 -7.16 -13.84
N SER A 18 -11.02 -8.49 -13.72
CA SER A 18 -10.00 -9.18 -12.93
C SER A 18 -8.71 -9.32 -13.75
N VAL A 19 -7.66 -8.62 -13.32
CA VAL A 19 -6.31 -8.66 -13.89
C VAL A 19 -5.70 -10.07 -13.73
N ASN A 20 -4.77 -10.43 -14.61
CA ASN A 20 -4.23 -11.78 -14.86
C ASN A 20 -5.21 -12.78 -15.50
N THR A 21 -6.51 -12.71 -15.21
CA THR A 21 -7.52 -13.52 -15.91
C THR A 21 -8.05 -12.86 -17.17
N ASN A 22 -8.04 -11.53 -17.23
CA ASN A 22 -8.68 -10.74 -18.29
C ASN A 22 -10.19 -11.07 -18.44
N GLU A 23 -10.85 -11.31 -17.31
CA GLU A 23 -12.26 -11.66 -17.23
C GLU A 23 -13.06 -10.48 -16.67
N TRP A 24 -14.13 -10.10 -17.38
CA TRP A 24 -15.10 -9.14 -16.90
C TRP A 24 -16.08 -9.82 -15.96
N LYS A 25 -16.36 -9.17 -14.83
CA LYS A 25 -17.29 -9.61 -13.80
C LYS A 25 -18.25 -8.48 -13.46
N GLN A 26 -19.39 -8.84 -12.89
CA GLN A 26 -20.42 -7.92 -12.45
C GLN A 26 -20.77 -8.18 -10.99
N ALA A 27 -21.12 -7.13 -10.25
CA ALA A 27 -21.58 -7.24 -8.86
C ALA A 27 -22.58 -6.13 -8.51
N ASP A 28 -23.46 -6.40 -7.54
CA ASP A 28 -24.41 -5.40 -7.01
C ASP A 28 -23.74 -4.41 -6.04
N HIS A 29 -22.59 -4.80 -5.46
CA HIS A 29 -21.80 -4.01 -4.52
C HIS A 29 -20.30 -4.19 -4.77
N PHE A 30 -19.50 -3.20 -4.37
CA PHE A 30 -18.04 -3.26 -4.40
C PHE A 30 -17.46 -2.91 -3.03
N PRO A 31 -16.67 -3.79 -2.39
CA PRO A 31 -16.26 -5.12 -2.86
C PRO A 31 -17.46 -6.09 -3.04
N PRO A 32 -17.34 -7.15 -3.87
CA PRO A 32 -18.38 -8.15 -4.03
C PRO A 32 -18.81 -8.75 -2.67
N SER A 33 -20.11 -8.95 -2.46
CA SER A 33 -20.65 -9.35 -1.15
C SER A 33 -20.35 -10.80 -0.75
N ASP A 34 -20.00 -11.63 -1.72
CA ASP A 34 -19.54 -13.01 -1.55
C ASP A 34 -18.03 -13.11 -1.28
N ALA A 35 -17.29 -12.01 -1.41
CA ALA A 35 -15.87 -11.99 -1.10
C ALA A 35 -15.61 -12.10 0.42
N THR A 36 -14.71 -13.00 0.79
CA THR A 36 -14.33 -13.32 2.16
C THR A 36 -13.31 -12.31 2.69
N PRO A 37 -13.63 -11.58 3.80
CA PRO A 37 -12.65 -10.71 4.45
C PRO A 37 -11.46 -11.51 4.98
N THR A 38 -10.26 -11.08 4.62
CA THR A 38 -8.99 -11.71 4.94
C THR A 38 -8.08 -10.70 5.64
N THR A 39 -7.27 -11.17 6.59
CA THR A 39 -6.32 -10.32 7.33
C THR A 39 -4.99 -11.02 7.45
N TRP A 40 -3.94 -10.39 6.96
CA TRP A 40 -2.56 -10.84 7.12
C TRP A 40 -1.76 -9.81 7.91
N TYR A 41 -0.91 -10.28 8.82
CA TYR A 41 -0.09 -9.49 9.73
C TYR A 41 1.34 -9.38 9.22
N LEU A 42 1.96 -8.25 9.52
CA LEU A 42 3.39 -8.02 9.28
C LEU A 42 4.20 -8.72 10.37
N ASP A 43 5.22 -9.49 9.98
CA ASP A 43 6.21 -10.09 10.87
C ASP A 43 7.58 -9.40 10.66
N PRO A 44 7.97 -8.49 11.57
CA PRO A 44 9.24 -7.77 11.47
C PRO A 44 10.47 -8.67 11.65
N GLU A 45 10.35 -9.80 12.34
CA GLU A 45 11.50 -10.70 12.56
C GLU A 45 11.89 -11.41 11.26
N THR A 46 10.89 -11.87 10.51
CA THR A 46 11.10 -12.64 9.27
C THR A 46 10.94 -11.82 7.99
N ALA A 47 10.52 -10.55 8.10
CA ALA A 47 10.00 -9.76 6.99
C ALA A 47 8.84 -10.48 6.25
N GLY A 48 8.06 -11.24 7.02
CA GLY A 48 6.97 -12.08 6.52
C GLY A 48 5.62 -11.37 6.54
N LEU A 49 4.70 -11.86 5.71
CA LEU A 49 3.28 -11.47 5.70
C LEU A 49 2.41 -12.73 5.75
N GLY A 50 1.46 -12.83 6.68
CA GLY A 50 0.57 -13.99 6.74
C GLY A 50 -0.48 -13.93 7.84
N GLU A 51 -1.29 -14.97 7.96
CA GLU A 51 -2.47 -14.99 8.86
C GLU A 51 -2.14 -14.96 10.36
N THR A 52 -0.90 -15.28 10.73
CA THR A 52 -0.46 -15.37 12.11
C THR A 52 0.38 -14.17 12.51
N LEU A 53 0.15 -13.64 13.70
CA LEU A 53 1.01 -12.63 14.30
C LEU A 53 2.43 -13.18 14.51
N GLY A 54 3.43 -12.44 14.02
CA GLY A 54 4.85 -12.67 14.28
C GLY A 54 5.27 -12.24 15.69
N ALA A 55 6.58 -12.27 15.93
CA ALA A 55 7.16 -11.75 17.16
C ALA A 55 7.07 -10.21 17.21
N ASP A 56 7.09 -9.65 18.43
CA ASP A 56 7.17 -8.20 18.61
C ASP A 56 8.51 -7.68 18.06
N GLY A 57 8.46 -6.70 17.16
CA GLY A 57 9.66 -6.15 16.54
C GLY A 57 9.38 -4.96 15.65
N ALA A 58 10.40 -4.50 14.94
CA ALA A 58 10.28 -3.49 13.90
C ALA A 58 11.29 -3.69 12.78
N GLN A 59 10.89 -3.36 11.56
CA GLN A 59 11.78 -3.13 10.42
C GLN A 59 12.05 -1.63 10.31
N THR A 60 13.28 -1.25 9.95
CA THR A 60 13.72 0.15 9.92
C THR A 60 14.31 0.50 8.58
N PHE A 61 14.10 1.74 8.14
CA PHE A 61 14.71 2.28 6.93
C PHE A 61 14.93 3.78 7.10
N ASP A 62 15.84 4.33 6.31
CA ASP A 62 16.14 5.76 6.31
C ASP A 62 15.53 6.42 5.08
N TYR A 63 14.90 7.57 5.27
CA TYR A 63 14.38 8.40 4.20
C TYR A 63 15.18 9.70 4.06
N ASP A 64 15.90 9.84 2.96
CA ASP A 64 16.55 11.08 2.54
C ASP A 64 15.71 11.78 1.46
N PRO A 65 15.13 12.96 1.71
CA PRO A 65 14.36 13.69 0.71
C PRO A 65 15.17 14.08 -0.55
N LYS A 66 16.51 14.02 -0.50
CA LYS A 66 17.40 14.25 -1.65
C LYS A 66 17.59 13.01 -2.53
N GLN A 67 17.19 11.84 -2.04
CA GLN A 67 17.22 10.56 -2.74
C GLN A 67 15.88 9.85 -2.54
N PRO A 68 14.75 10.45 -3.00
CA PRO A 68 13.44 9.91 -2.71
C PRO A 68 13.17 8.62 -3.49
N THR A 69 12.49 7.66 -2.85
CA THR A 69 12.02 6.44 -3.48
C THR A 69 11.23 6.75 -4.75
N PRO A 70 11.58 6.18 -5.91
CA PRO A 70 10.85 6.42 -7.14
C PRO A 70 9.48 5.72 -7.12
N GLN A 71 8.49 6.37 -7.73
CA GLN A 71 7.30 5.74 -8.27
C GLN A 71 7.50 5.63 -9.78
N LEU A 72 7.32 4.44 -10.35
CA LEU A 72 7.63 4.17 -11.76
C LEU A 72 6.55 4.70 -12.73
N ILE A 73 5.89 5.78 -12.35
CA ILE A 73 4.97 6.56 -13.18
C ILE A 73 5.32 8.04 -13.08
N SER A 74 4.88 8.82 -14.06
CA SER A 74 4.99 10.28 -14.01
C SER A 74 3.62 10.92 -14.17
N VAL A 75 3.10 11.50 -13.10
CA VAL A 75 1.85 12.31 -13.15
C VAL A 75 2.03 13.51 -14.09
N SER A 76 3.27 14.01 -14.21
CA SER A 76 3.59 15.09 -15.17
C SER A 76 3.45 14.64 -16.62
N ASP A 77 3.62 13.35 -16.89
CA ASP A 77 3.41 12.72 -18.21
C ASP A 77 2.00 12.11 -18.34
N ASN A 78 1.08 12.45 -17.43
CA ASN A 78 -0.31 11.97 -17.39
C ASN A 78 -0.44 10.44 -17.23
N GLU A 79 0.49 9.84 -16.50
CA GLU A 79 0.43 8.45 -16.03
C GLU A 79 -0.09 8.38 -14.59
N PHE A 80 -0.90 7.39 -14.27
CA PHE A 80 -1.51 7.25 -12.93
C PHE A 80 -1.35 5.85 -12.35
N GLU A 81 -1.65 4.80 -13.12
CA GLU A 81 -1.55 3.41 -12.65
C GLU A 81 -1.08 2.51 -13.81
N THR A 82 0.11 1.93 -13.65
CA THR A 82 0.70 0.99 -14.60
C THR A 82 1.27 -0.19 -13.81
N PRO A 83 1.09 -1.45 -14.26
CA PRO A 83 1.65 -2.64 -13.62
C PRO A 83 3.16 -2.75 -13.88
N ASN A 84 3.91 -1.75 -13.43
CA ASN A 84 5.35 -1.71 -13.54
C ASN A 84 6.00 -2.70 -12.58
N ASP A 85 7.20 -3.14 -12.94
CA ASP A 85 8.05 -4.01 -12.13
C ASP A 85 8.91 -3.19 -11.16
N TYR A 86 8.66 -3.37 -9.86
CA TYR A 86 9.31 -2.67 -8.77
C TYR A 86 10.50 -3.42 -8.15
N ALA A 87 10.88 -4.59 -8.69
CA ALA A 87 11.96 -5.42 -8.13
C ALA A 87 13.30 -4.68 -7.95
N GLU A 88 13.62 -3.71 -8.82
CA GLU A 88 14.83 -2.87 -8.67
C GLU A 88 14.66 -1.76 -7.61
N VAL A 89 13.46 -1.20 -7.46
CA VAL A 89 13.16 -0.16 -6.46
C VAL A 89 13.24 -0.73 -5.05
N GLU A 90 12.76 -1.96 -4.87
CA GLU A 90 12.76 -2.70 -3.60
C GLU A 90 14.16 -3.03 -3.07
N LYS A 91 15.20 -2.91 -3.90
CA LYS A 91 16.60 -3.03 -3.47
C LYS A 91 17.11 -1.75 -2.78
N GLY A 92 16.36 -0.65 -2.86
CA GLY A 92 16.66 0.60 -2.19
C GLY A 92 16.66 0.43 -0.67
N SER A 93 17.62 1.06 0.01
CA SER A 93 17.71 1.02 1.48
C SER A 93 16.62 1.83 2.19
N ASP A 94 15.85 2.60 1.43
CA ASP A 94 14.72 3.44 1.86
C ASP A 94 13.36 2.73 1.70
N VAL A 95 13.38 1.43 1.37
CA VAL A 95 12.20 0.56 1.26
C VAL A 95 12.33 -0.59 2.26
N THR A 96 11.23 -0.93 2.93
CA THR A 96 11.12 -2.20 3.67
C THR A 96 9.90 -2.98 3.19
N SER A 97 10.08 -4.27 2.95
CA SER A 97 9.08 -5.14 2.34
C SER A 97 8.70 -6.28 3.27
N PHE A 98 7.42 -6.60 3.32
CA PHE A 98 6.89 -7.79 3.98
C PHE A 98 6.25 -8.70 2.93
N THR A 99 6.73 -9.94 2.82
CA THR A 99 6.33 -10.86 1.73
C THR A 99 5.68 -12.12 2.29
N SER A 100 4.59 -12.55 1.66
CA SER A 100 3.95 -13.81 2.02
C SER A 100 4.77 -15.02 1.58
N ALA A 101 4.45 -16.20 2.13
CA ALA A 101 4.81 -17.42 1.42
C ALA A 101 4.13 -17.42 0.03
N PRO A 102 4.74 -18.05 -0.99
CA PRO A 102 4.06 -18.28 -2.25
C PRO A 102 2.74 -19.01 -2.05
N VAL A 103 1.66 -18.50 -2.63
CA VAL A 103 0.34 -19.10 -2.48
C VAL A 103 0.28 -20.43 -3.21
N THR A 104 -0.35 -21.43 -2.60
CA THR A 104 -0.50 -22.77 -3.21
C THR A 104 -1.75 -22.87 -4.08
N GLU A 105 -2.76 -22.06 -3.79
CA GLU A 105 -4.02 -21.96 -4.53
C GLU A 105 -4.17 -20.54 -5.06
N PRO A 106 -4.78 -20.34 -6.24
CA PRO A 106 -5.02 -19.00 -6.76
C PRO A 106 -5.97 -18.24 -5.86
N MET A 107 -5.71 -16.94 -5.69
CA MET A 107 -6.52 -16.05 -4.86
C MET A 107 -6.92 -14.83 -5.68
N THR A 108 -8.22 -14.63 -5.89
CA THR A 108 -8.73 -13.40 -6.52
C THR A 108 -9.02 -12.38 -5.45
N ILE A 109 -8.20 -11.33 -5.41
CA ILE A 109 -8.37 -10.21 -4.48
C ILE A 109 -9.17 -9.13 -5.19
N THR A 110 -10.34 -8.78 -4.68
CA THR A 110 -11.20 -7.74 -5.27
C THR A 110 -11.68 -6.77 -4.20
N GLY A 111 -11.44 -5.49 -4.40
CA GLY A 111 -11.72 -4.46 -3.40
C GLY A 111 -10.58 -3.46 -3.33
N TRP A 112 -10.08 -3.23 -2.13
CA TRP A 112 -8.88 -2.45 -1.84
C TRP A 112 -8.14 -3.13 -0.69
N PHE A 113 -6.91 -2.70 -0.43
CA PHE A 113 -6.17 -3.10 0.76
C PHE A 113 -6.31 -2.00 1.81
N ASP A 114 -6.81 -2.36 2.98
CA ASP A 114 -6.75 -1.53 4.19
C ASP A 114 -5.49 -1.91 4.95
N VAL A 115 -4.51 -1.03 4.99
CA VAL A 115 -3.23 -1.24 5.68
C VAL A 115 -3.23 -0.46 6.99
N ASP A 116 -3.47 -1.18 8.07
CA ASP A 116 -3.40 -0.70 9.44
C ASP A 116 -2.01 -0.99 9.99
N PHE A 117 -1.20 0.02 10.25
CA PHE A 117 0.19 -0.19 10.67
C PHE A 117 0.61 0.74 11.80
N TYR A 118 1.52 0.23 12.62
CA TYR A 118 2.15 0.97 13.69
C TYR A 118 3.52 1.42 13.21
N ALA A 119 3.80 2.71 13.30
CA ALA A 119 5.07 3.27 12.86
C ALA A 119 5.53 4.44 13.73
N SER A 120 6.83 4.71 13.68
CA SER A 120 7.43 5.90 14.26
C SER A 120 8.41 6.53 13.27
N SER A 121 8.62 7.83 13.42
CA SER A 121 9.63 8.58 12.68
C SER A 121 10.53 9.34 13.64
N SER A 122 11.81 9.53 13.31
CA SER A 122 12.68 10.48 14.00
C SER A 122 12.36 11.95 13.66
N ALA A 123 11.47 12.20 12.70
CA ALA A 123 11.09 13.52 12.23
C ALA A 123 9.73 13.98 12.76
N VAL A 124 9.46 15.27 12.66
CA VAL A 124 8.17 15.89 13.07
C VAL A 124 7.09 15.79 11.99
N ASN A 125 7.48 15.43 10.78
CA ASN A 125 6.64 15.23 9.61
C ASN A 125 7.33 14.17 8.74
N THR A 126 6.57 13.38 8.01
CA THR A 126 7.04 12.48 6.97
C THR A 126 5.83 12.00 6.17
N ASP A 127 6.07 11.28 5.08
CA ASP A 127 5.03 10.55 4.38
C ASP A 127 5.22 9.05 4.60
N TRP A 128 4.11 8.31 4.55
CA TRP A 128 4.10 6.85 4.50
C TRP A 128 3.52 6.43 3.16
N ALA A 129 4.33 5.80 2.34
CA ALA A 129 3.96 5.19 1.08
C ALA A 129 3.80 3.69 1.29
N VAL A 130 2.70 3.14 0.77
CA VAL A 130 2.41 1.72 0.76
C VAL A 130 2.22 1.27 -0.68
N ARG A 131 2.91 0.20 -1.06
CA ARG A 131 2.74 -0.47 -2.35
C ARG A 131 2.41 -1.93 -2.12
N VAL A 132 1.40 -2.42 -2.84
CA VAL A 132 1.01 -3.83 -2.85
C VAL A 132 1.40 -4.41 -4.20
N VAL A 133 2.19 -5.48 -4.18
CA VAL A 133 2.79 -6.06 -5.39
C VAL A 133 2.61 -7.58 -5.46
N ASP A 134 2.53 -8.10 -6.67
CA ASP A 134 2.60 -9.51 -7.01
C ASP A 134 4.06 -9.89 -7.30
N VAL A 135 4.67 -10.68 -6.41
CA VAL A 135 6.01 -11.24 -6.61
C VAL A 135 5.89 -12.56 -7.37
N THR A 136 6.40 -12.56 -8.60
CA THR A 136 6.33 -13.71 -9.49
C THR A 136 7.46 -14.72 -9.22
N PRO A 137 7.32 -16.00 -9.61
CA PRO A 137 8.35 -17.02 -9.42
C PRO A 137 9.69 -16.73 -10.11
N ASP A 138 9.68 -15.93 -11.18
CA ASP A 138 10.87 -15.47 -11.91
C ASP A 138 11.48 -14.17 -11.34
N GLY A 139 10.90 -13.63 -10.26
CA GLY A 139 11.49 -12.55 -9.47
C GLY A 139 11.07 -11.14 -9.86
N HIS A 140 10.06 -10.99 -10.72
CA HIS A 140 9.41 -9.70 -10.94
C HIS A 140 8.53 -9.33 -9.77
N SER A 141 8.32 -8.03 -9.56
CA SER A 141 7.44 -7.48 -8.53
C SER A 141 6.45 -6.49 -9.13
N ILE A 142 5.28 -7.00 -9.51
CA ILE A 142 4.33 -6.27 -10.35
C ILE A 142 3.35 -5.49 -9.47
N ASN A 143 3.26 -4.19 -9.69
CA ASN A 143 2.34 -3.34 -8.92
C ASN A 143 0.87 -3.76 -9.07
N ILE A 144 0.18 -3.90 -7.93
CA ILE A 144 -1.26 -4.19 -7.86
C ILE A 144 -2.03 -2.93 -7.47
N ALA A 145 -1.59 -2.24 -6.42
CA ALA A 145 -2.22 -1.03 -5.89
C ALA A 145 -1.23 -0.29 -4.98
N ASP A 146 -1.37 1.03 -4.90
CA ASP A 146 -0.54 1.84 -4.01
C ASP A 146 -1.32 3.04 -3.44
N MET A 147 -0.75 3.65 -2.40
CA MET A 147 -1.23 4.90 -1.82
C MET A 147 -0.16 5.54 -0.93
N ILE A 148 -0.24 6.85 -0.76
CA ILE A 148 0.61 7.61 0.14
C ILE A 148 -0.22 8.49 1.07
N MET A 149 0.23 8.64 2.31
CA MET A 149 -0.37 9.54 3.28
C MET A 149 0.72 10.36 3.96
N ASN A 150 0.47 11.67 4.10
CA ASN A 150 1.25 12.50 4.99
C ASN A 150 0.92 12.20 6.47
N ALA A 151 1.93 11.88 7.27
CA ALA A 151 1.75 11.40 8.65
C ALA A 151 1.13 12.45 9.60
N MET A 152 1.22 13.75 9.29
CA MET A 152 0.56 14.78 10.07
C MET A 152 -0.96 14.73 9.96
N HIS A 153 -1.48 14.11 8.89
CA HIS A 153 -2.92 13.98 8.60
C HIS A 153 -3.52 12.64 9.04
N ARG A 154 -2.82 11.88 9.90
CA ARG A 154 -3.28 10.58 10.43
C ARG A 154 -4.67 10.59 11.09
N ASP A 155 -5.08 11.73 11.63
CA ASP A 155 -6.40 11.92 12.28
C ASP A 155 -7.43 12.55 11.32
N GLY A 156 -7.11 12.66 10.03
CA GLY A 156 -7.97 13.19 8.97
C GLY A 156 -7.36 14.37 8.20
N LEU A 157 -7.77 14.50 6.94
CA LEU A 157 -7.20 15.48 5.99
C LEU A 157 -7.33 16.95 6.43
N LYS A 158 -8.30 17.27 7.30
CA LYS A 158 -8.51 18.63 7.83
C LYS A 158 -7.69 18.92 9.09
N THR A 159 -6.99 17.93 9.63
CA THR A 159 -6.30 18.03 10.90
C THR A 159 -4.84 17.62 10.74
N ALA A 160 -3.97 18.62 10.66
CA ALA A 160 -2.53 18.44 10.65
C ALA A 160 -1.96 18.53 12.08
N LYS A 161 -1.34 17.46 12.56
CA LYS A 161 -0.64 17.43 13.86
C LYS A 161 0.79 16.90 13.65
N PRO A 162 1.83 17.66 13.98
CA PRO A 162 3.20 17.15 13.95
C PRO A 162 3.33 15.83 14.72
N LEU A 163 4.25 14.98 14.26
CA LEU A 163 4.71 13.82 15.01
C LEU A 163 5.61 14.28 16.16
N VAL A 164 5.58 13.55 17.26
CA VAL A 164 6.64 13.58 18.26
C VAL A 164 7.69 12.57 17.82
N PRO A 165 8.96 12.99 17.61
CA PRO A 165 10.02 12.08 17.21
C PRO A 165 10.13 10.85 18.13
N GLY A 166 10.12 9.66 17.54
CA GLY A 166 10.21 8.38 18.22
C GLY A 166 8.92 7.89 18.89
N GLU A 167 7.84 8.68 18.87
CA GLU A 167 6.52 8.19 19.32
C GLU A 167 5.93 7.25 18.27
N ILE A 168 5.34 6.14 18.74
CA ILE A 168 4.69 5.14 17.89
C ILE A 168 3.23 5.54 17.72
N TYR A 169 2.81 5.68 16.47
CA TYR A 169 1.43 5.97 16.11
C TYR A 169 0.83 4.81 15.31
N LYS A 170 -0.49 4.63 15.41
CA LYS A 170 -1.25 3.84 14.45
C LYS A 170 -1.61 4.72 13.25
N PHE A 171 -1.36 4.19 12.06
CA PHE A 171 -1.74 4.77 10.78
C PHE A 171 -2.68 3.82 10.05
N HIS A 172 -3.47 4.37 9.15
CA HIS A 172 -4.37 3.65 8.28
C HIS A 172 -4.25 4.20 6.87
N ILE A 173 -3.95 3.35 5.90
CA ILE A 173 -3.90 3.68 4.48
C ILE A 173 -4.79 2.71 3.74
N GLN A 174 -5.80 3.24 3.05
CA GLN A 174 -6.61 2.48 2.10
C GLN A 174 -6.03 2.68 0.70
N THR A 175 -5.69 1.59 0.00
CA THR A 175 -5.15 1.67 -1.36
C THR A 175 -6.22 2.05 -2.39
N GLN A 176 -5.79 2.26 -3.64
CA GLN A 176 -6.68 2.22 -4.79
C GLN A 176 -7.43 0.87 -4.88
N LYS A 177 -8.54 0.89 -5.61
CA LYS A 177 -9.37 -0.29 -5.85
C LYS A 177 -8.69 -1.20 -6.88
N THR A 178 -8.80 -2.51 -6.71
CA THR A 178 -8.25 -3.52 -7.61
C THR A 178 -9.17 -4.73 -7.73
N SER A 179 -9.00 -5.49 -8.82
CA SER A 179 -9.39 -6.89 -8.90
C SER A 179 -8.22 -7.63 -9.56
N TYR A 180 -7.53 -8.45 -8.78
CA TYR A 180 -6.27 -9.05 -9.18
C TYR A 180 -6.23 -10.53 -8.77
N LYS A 181 -5.91 -11.41 -9.72
CA LYS A 181 -5.72 -12.83 -9.41
C LYS A 181 -4.24 -13.12 -9.15
N LEU A 182 -3.93 -13.38 -7.89
CA LEU A 182 -2.63 -13.90 -7.46
C LEU A 182 -2.56 -15.39 -7.83
N LEU A 183 -1.57 -15.78 -8.62
CA LEU A 183 -1.45 -17.13 -9.17
C LEU A 183 -0.67 -18.08 -8.23
N PRO A 184 -0.85 -19.40 -8.32
CA PRO A 184 -0.03 -20.34 -7.55
C PRO A 184 1.46 -20.14 -7.78
N GLY A 185 2.24 -20.16 -6.70
CA GLY A 185 3.68 -19.88 -6.73
C GLY A 185 4.05 -18.40 -6.67
N HIS A 186 3.09 -17.50 -6.82
CA HIS A 186 3.29 -16.06 -6.60
C HIS A 186 3.14 -15.72 -5.11
N ALA A 187 3.72 -14.60 -4.68
CA ALA A 187 3.59 -14.10 -3.32
C ALA A 187 3.05 -12.67 -3.31
N LEU A 188 2.22 -12.34 -2.32
CA LEU A 188 1.82 -10.96 -2.08
C LEU A 188 2.90 -10.27 -1.26
N ARG A 189 3.29 -9.06 -1.65
CA ARG A 189 4.22 -8.24 -0.88
C ARG A 189 3.64 -6.86 -0.62
N ILE A 190 3.99 -6.32 0.53
CA ILE A 190 3.68 -4.96 0.94
C ILE A 190 5.00 -4.23 1.16
N ASP A 191 5.25 -3.20 0.36
CA ASP A 191 6.37 -2.30 0.55
C ASP A 191 5.93 -1.08 1.35
N PHE A 192 6.79 -0.67 2.27
CA PHE A 192 6.73 0.61 2.96
C PHE A 192 7.92 1.46 2.54
N ALA A 193 7.64 2.72 2.22
CA ALA A 193 8.63 3.76 1.98
C ALA A 193 8.12 5.10 2.52
N SER A 194 8.90 6.16 2.36
CA SER A 194 8.49 7.53 2.73
C SER A 194 8.51 8.53 1.58
N ALA A 195 8.52 8.02 0.34
CA ALA A 195 8.33 8.83 -0.85
C ALA A 195 7.74 7.99 -2.00
N MET A 196 7.09 8.67 -2.94
CA MET A 196 6.67 8.14 -4.24
C MET A 196 6.99 9.20 -5.30
N ALA A 197 8.29 9.40 -5.56
CA ALA A 197 8.78 10.41 -6.48
C ALA A 197 8.37 10.08 -7.92
N GLY A 198 7.49 10.90 -8.48
CA GLY A 198 6.76 10.60 -9.73
C GLY A 198 5.26 10.81 -9.55
N MET A 199 4.77 10.58 -8.32
CA MET A 199 3.38 10.82 -7.92
C MET A 199 3.23 12.02 -6.98
N THR A 200 4.18 12.22 -6.04
CA THR A 200 4.14 13.29 -5.04
C THR A 200 5.47 14.03 -4.93
N PHE A 201 5.44 15.24 -4.39
CA PHE A 201 6.66 15.96 -4.02
C PHE A 201 7.28 15.34 -2.76
N PRO A 202 8.59 15.08 -2.73
CA PRO A 202 9.26 14.55 -1.55
C PRO A 202 9.04 15.43 -0.31
N ASN A 203 8.63 14.82 0.80
CA ASN A 203 8.47 15.51 2.07
C ASN A 203 9.84 15.87 2.65
N SER A 204 10.02 17.11 3.12
CA SER A 204 11.28 17.55 3.71
C SER A 204 11.60 16.94 5.09
N ASN A 205 10.66 16.22 5.68
CA ASN A 205 10.65 15.75 7.06
C ASN A 205 10.58 16.87 8.12
N LEU A 206 10.35 18.11 7.68
CA LEU A 206 10.12 19.26 8.54
C LEU A 206 8.64 19.65 8.54
N ALA A 207 8.21 20.42 9.52
CA ALA A 207 6.80 20.85 9.63
C ALA A 207 6.29 21.61 8.39
N ALA A 208 7.19 22.26 7.65
CA ALA A 208 6.85 22.94 6.39
C ALA A 208 6.65 21.99 5.20
N GLY A 209 6.98 20.69 5.32
CA GLY A 209 6.76 19.72 4.26
C GLY A 209 7.44 20.14 2.95
N TYR A 210 6.71 20.09 1.83
CA TYR A 210 7.23 20.44 0.51
C TYR A 210 7.63 21.93 0.38
N ASP A 211 7.09 22.83 1.23
CA ASP A 211 7.41 24.26 1.22
C ASP A 211 8.77 24.58 1.89
N SER A 212 9.40 23.58 2.51
CA SER A 212 10.69 23.76 3.16
C SER A 212 11.84 23.94 2.15
N LYS A 213 12.82 24.78 2.51
CA LYS A 213 14.09 24.90 1.77
C LYS A 213 15.20 24.01 2.31
N GLU A 214 14.97 23.43 3.48
CA GLU A 214 15.87 22.50 4.16
C GLU A 214 15.21 21.14 4.24
N THR A 215 16.02 20.08 4.32
CA THR A 215 15.53 18.71 4.47
C THR A 215 16.35 18.02 5.56
N VAL A 216 15.71 17.09 6.26
CA VAL A 216 16.38 16.21 7.23
C VAL A 216 16.15 14.76 6.86
N ILE A 217 17.13 13.91 7.14
CA ILE A 217 16.95 12.46 7.00
C ILE A 217 16.03 12.00 8.15
N ALA A 218 15.02 11.21 7.83
CA ALA A 218 14.13 10.58 8.82
C ALA A 218 14.47 9.10 8.96
N HIS A 219 14.64 8.65 10.20
CA HIS A 219 14.77 7.24 10.56
C HIS A 219 13.38 6.70 10.85
N GLN A 220 12.94 5.73 10.05
CA GLN A 220 11.60 5.18 10.07
C GLN A 220 11.60 3.81 10.74
N SER A 221 10.47 3.45 11.35
CA SER A 221 10.26 2.12 11.90
C SER A 221 8.83 1.67 11.65
N ILE A 222 8.67 0.46 11.11
CA ILE A 222 7.38 -0.24 10.96
C ILE A 222 7.36 -1.37 11.97
N TYR A 223 6.43 -1.31 12.91
CA TYR A 223 6.30 -2.27 14.00
C TYR A 223 5.35 -3.41 13.63
N GLY A 224 5.54 -4.56 14.24
CA GLY A 224 4.67 -5.73 14.12
C GLY A 224 4.67 -6.55 15.40
N GLY A 225 3.87 -7.62 15.39
CA GLY A 225 3.71 -8.53 16.53
C GLY A 225 2.51 -8.20 17.42
N LYS A 226 2.45 -8.82 18.60
CA LYS A 226 1.29 -8.80 19.48
C LYS A 226 1.00 -7.42 20.07
N ASN A 227 2.02 -6.63 20.40
CA ASN A 227 1.85 -5.29 20.97
C ASN A 227 1.45 -4.26 19.90
N TYR A 228 1.88 -4.49 18.67
CA TYR A 228 1.67 -3.60 17.52
C TYR A 228 1.21 -4.44 16.31
N PRO A 229 -0.06 -4.89 16.29
CA PRO A 229 -0.55 -5.84 15.29
C PRO A 229 -0.81 -5.14 13.95
N SER A 230 0.25 -4.69 13.29
CA SER A 230 0.18 -4.15 11.94
C SER A 230 -0.29 -5.23 10.97
N ALA A 231 -1.29 -4.88 10.15
CA ALA A 231 -2.01 -5.82 9.33
C ALA A 231 -2.49 -5.18 8.02
N VAL A 232 -2.75 -6.06 7.06
CA VAL A 232 -3.31 -5.77 5.75
C VAL A 232 -4.62 -6.53 5.66
N HIS A 233 -5.70 -5.82 5.44
CA HIS A 233 -7.05 -6.36 5.29
C HIS A 233 -7.48 -6.23 3.82
N PHE A 234 -8.05 -7.30 3.28
CA PHE A 234 -8.50 -7.37 1.89
C PHE A 234 -9.59 -8.41 1.73
N HIS A 235 -10.22 -8.48 0.55
CA HIS A 235 -11.31 -9.40 0.29
C HIS A 235 -10.94 -10.39 -0.81
N VAL A 236 -11.21 -11.67 -0.56
CA VAL A 236 -10.90 -12.78 -1.47
C VAL A 236 -12.20 -13.38 -1.98
N GLU A 237 -12.37 -13.42 -3.31
CA GLU A 237 -13.47 -14.14 -3.96
C GLU A 237 -13.31 -15.66 -3.90
#